data_AF-A0A3D4FJX7-F1
#
_entry.id   AF-A0A3D4FJX7-F1
#
_cell.length_a   1.000
_cell.length_b   1.000
_cell.length_c   1.000
_cell.angle_alpha   90.00
_cell.angle_beta   90.00
_cell.angle_gamma   90.00
#
_symmetry.space_group_name_H-M   'P 1'
#
loop_
_entity.id
_entity.type
_entity.pdbx_description
1 polymer ?
#
loop_
_entity_poly.entity_id
_entity_poly.type
_entity_poly.pdbx_seq_one_letter_code
_entity_poly.pdbx_strand_id
1 'polypeptide(L)' 'MTEKEKMIKGHPYIANDPELVKERMRARKLTRLFNNSSEDEIDKRISI' A
#
# COMPACT_ATOMS: atom_id res chain seq x y z
N MET A 1 -18.71 -6.77 7.80
CA MET A 1 -17.45 -7.07 7.09
C MET A 1 -17.08 -5.84 6.28
N THR A 2 -15.88 -5.30 6.46
CA THR A 2 -15.41 -4.15 5.67
C THR A 2 -15.09 -4.58 4.23
N GLU A 3 -14.96 -3.62 3.31
CA GLU A 3 -14.53 -3.92 1.94
C GLU A 3 -13.11 -4.50 1.92
N LYS A 4 -12.26 -4.11 2.87
CA LYS A 4 -10.94 -4.71 3.09
C LYS A 4 -11.01 -6.18 3.53
N GLU A 5 -11.88 -6.52 4.46
CA GLU A 5 -12.06 -7.91 4.88
C GLU A 5 -12.63 -8.78 3.75
N LYS A 6 -13.54 -8.25 2.92
CA LYS A 6 -14.03 -8.92 1.70
C LYS A 6 -12.91 -9.18 0.72
N MET A 7 -12.11 -8.15 0.42
CA MET A 7 -10.93 -8.25 -0.45
C MET A 7 -9.96 -9.35 0.01
N ILE A 8 -9.60 -9.37 1.30
CA ILE A 8 -8.64 -10.34 1.85
C ILE A 8 -9.18 -11.76 1.80
N LYS A 9 -10.48 -11.95 2.01
CA LYS A 9 -11.14 -13.27 1.96
C LYS A 9 -11.51 -13.71 0.54
N GLY A 10 -11.20 -12.92 -0.49
CA GLY A 10 -11.52 -13.23 -1.89
C GLY A 10 -13.01 -13.08 -2.25
N HIS A 11 -13.79 -12.37 -1.44
CA HIS A 11 -15.18 -12.05 -1.77
C HIS A 11 -15.25 -10.82 -2.70
N PRO A 12 -16.33 -10.66 -3.48
CA PRO A 12 -16.57 -9.42 -4.21
C PRO A 12 -16.55 -8.20 -3.27
N TYR A 13 -15.79 -7.18 -3.64
CA TYR A 13 -15.58 -5.97 -2.85
C TYR A 13 -15.57 -4.72 -3.75
N ILE A 14 -15.84 -3.55 -3.18
CA ILE A 14 -15.84 -2.27 -3.87
C ILE A 14 -14.42 -1.68 -3.80
N ALA A 15 -13.68 -1.79 -4.89
CA ALA A 15 -12.29 -1.31 -4.94
C ALA A 15 -12.12 0.22 -4.80
N ASN A 16 -13.21 0.99 -4.97
CA ASN A 16 -13.24 2.45 -4.76
C ASN A 16 -13.65 2.85 -3.34
N ASP A 17 -13.80 1.89 -2.44
CA ASP A 17 -14.04 2.16 -1.02
C ASP A 17 -12.97 3.14 -0.46
N PRO A 18 -13.36 4.15 0.34
CA PRO A 18 -12.43 5.15 0.85
C PRO A 18 -11.26 4.59 1.68
N GLU A 19 -11.46 3.51 2.43
CA GLU A 19 -10.39 2.84 3.20
C GLU A 19 -9.36 2.25 2.22
N LEU A 20 -9.82 1.48 1.24
CA LEU A 20 -8.97 0.85 0.23
C LEU A 20 -8.22 1.86 -0.63
N VAL A 21 -8.86 2.97 -1.00
CA VAL A 21 -8.20 4.07 -1.74
C VAL A 21 -7.11 4.72 -0.90
N LYS A 22 -7.39 5.04 0.36
CA LYS A 22 -6.40 5.63 1.29
C LYS A 22 -5.19 4.72 1.47
N GLU A 23 -5.42 3.42 1.68
CA GLU A 23 -4.34 2.44 1.85
C GLU A 23 -3.53 2.25 0.56
N ARG A 24 -4.19 2.20 -0.61
CA ARG A 24 -3.52 2.14 -1.91
C ARG A 24 -2.63 3.36 -2.15
N MET A 25 -3.11 4.56 -1.81
CA MET A 25 -2.32 5.79 -1.94
C MET A 25 -1.09 5.77 -1.02
N ARG A 26 -1.24 5.28 0.22
CA ARG A 26 -0.12 5.08 1.14
C ARG A 26 0.90 4.09 0.57
N ALA A 27 0.45 2.93 0.10
CA ALA A 27 1.32 1.91 -0.49
C ALA A 27 2.11 2.48 -1.69
N ARG A 28 1.44 3.16 -2.63
CA ARG A 28 2.09 3.81 -3.79
C ARG A 28 3.15 4.83 -3.37
N LYS A 29 2.90 5.59 -2.30
CA LYS A 29 3.88 6.56 -1.76
C LYS A 29 5.13 5.84 -1.24
N LEU A 30 4.96 4.78 -0.44
CA LEU A 30 6.08 4.01 0.12
C LEU A 30 6.87 3.30 -0.99
N THR A 31 6.19 2.61 -1.92
CA THR A 31 6.85 1.98 -3.07
C THR A 31 7.66 2.99 -3.89
N ARG A 32 7.14 4.19 -4.12
CA ARG A 32 7.88 5.24 -4.82
C ARG A 32 9.12 5.69 -4.04
N LEU A 33 9.01 5.87 -2.73
CA LEU A 33 10.16 6.23 -1.89
C LEU A 33 11.23 5.15 -1.92
N PHE A 34 10.82 3.87 -1.88
CA PHE A 34 11.73 2.73 -1.93
C PHE A 34 12.43 2.65 -3.29
N ASN A 35 11.66 2.70 -4.38
CA ASN A 35 12.19 2.60 -5.74
C ASN A 35 13.11 3.76 -6.12
N ASN A 36 12.92 4.94 -5.52
CA ASN A 36 13.74 6.12 -5.76
C ASN A 36 14.89 6.29 -4.77
N SER A 37 15.13 5.33 -3.87
CA SER A 37 16.31 5.35 -3.02
C SER A 37 17.54 4.83 -3.77
N SER A 38 18.72 5.35 -3.45
CA SER A 38 19.98 4.84 -4.01
C SER A 38 20.43 3.55 -3.34
N GLU A 39 21.48 2.93 -3.88
CA GLU A 39 22.13 1.73 -3.36
C GLU A 39 22.75 1.93 -1.97
N ASP A 40 23.26 3.13 -1.67
CA ASP A 40 23.88 3.47 -0.39
C ASP A 40 22.85 3.81 0.70
N GLU A 41 21.59 4.04 0.33
CA GLU A 41 20.50 4.41 1.22
C GLU A 41 19.80 3.18 1.85
N ILE A 42 20.58 2.21 2.35
CA ILE A 42 20.05 0.95 2.91
C ILE A 42 19.15 1.20 4.11
N ASP A 43 19.56 2.04 5.06
CA ASP A 43 18.77 2.34 6.27
C ASP A 43 17.43 3.00 5.93
N LYS A 44 17.41 3.82 4.88
CA LYS A 44 16.20 4.43 4.34
C LYS A 44 15.28 3.38 3.71
N ARG A 45 15.83 2.41 2.96
CA ARG A 45 15.06 1.29 2.40
C ARG A 45 14.42 0.42 3.48
N ILE A 46 15.13 0.18 4.59
CA ILE A 46 14.63 -0.63 5.72
C ILE A 46 13.52 0.09 6.49
N SER A 47 13.55 1.42 6.53
CA SER A 47 12.58 2.23 7.29
C SER A 47 11.32 2.66 6.52
N ILE A 48 11.24 2.35 5.22
CA ILE A 48 10.05 2.59 4.38
C ILE A 48 9.03 1.46 4.55
#